data_AF-A0A2P7QE86-F1
#
_entry.id   AF-A0A2P7QE86-F1
#
_cell.length_a   1.000
_cell.length_b   1.000
_cell.length_c   1.000
_cell.angle_alpha   90.00
_cell.angle_beta   90.00
_cell.angle_gamma   90.00
#
_symmetry.space_group_name_H-M   'P 1'
#
loop_
_entity.id
_entity.type
_entity.pdbx_description
1 polymer ?
#
loop_
_entity_poly.entity_id
_entity_poly.type
_entity_poly.pdbx_seq_one_letter_code
_entity_poly.pdbx_strand_id
1 'polypeptide(L)'
;MANGGDQSFYFFDIDDNLLFLPTSIYLWNAETKTEKVVGSGEFAAIQNSLGRPGPWQSWSIFDGTFRDFRDDPALPVEQQTFIRDLRAALDGVAPWQGPSWPLLVHAANKNRAIAMVTARGHAPATIEAGLALLVARGLLVAVPPILGIYTVSNPDVRKLLGADDPAMTVPSVKKRAIRHAVGLALERYGPDLPHRFGMSDDDPNNVVLAISAMRDCKQDYPDKRFFVINSNHDEYVKLEIFPMAHPVTGPAAGQALLGGTPETHAPLAPSLGGNASIYVTDMDRAVDFYTRKLGFPLKVRVGTEWAEIDAGKGLVIGIHRARPPETVAAGTRGAINIELAVTRSLDDIVGDLKARGVTFKGEILNYPAVRIATVLDPDNNEILLGQVLDAGKTVQPSAS
;
A
#
# COMPACT_ATOMS: atom_id res chain seq x y z
N MET A 1 10.75 -35.63 -3.92
CA MET A 1 10.72 -34.68 -2.77
C MET A 1 11.67 -33.55 -3.10
N ALA A 2 11.23 -32.29 -3.03
CA ALA A 2 12.10 -31.16 -3.36
C ALA A 2 12.97 -30.81 -2.14
N ASN A 3 14.26 -31.16 -2.20
CA ASN A 3 15.26 -30.65 -1.27
C ASN A 3 15.42 -29.14 -1.55
N GLY A 4 14.83 -28.30 -0.71
CA GLY A 4 14.86 -26.85 -0.88
C GLY A 4 14.76 -26.14 0.46
N GLY A 5 15.64 -25.16 0.68
CA GLY A 5 15.53 -24.24 1.79
C GLY A 5 14.36 -23.27 1.63
N ASP A 6 14.43 -22.15 2.34
CA ASP A 6 13.42 -21.10 2.33
C ASP A 6 13.06 -20.60 0.92
N GLN A 7 11.77 -20.65 0.62
CA GLN A 7 11.23 -20.22 -0.68
C GLN A 7 10.51 -18.88 -0.60
N SER A 8 10.52 -18.15 -1.72
CA SER A 8 9.71 -16.96 -1.94
C SER A 8 8.54 -17.30 -2.87
N PHE A 9 7.32 -16.96 -2.46
CA PHE A 9 6.07 -17.15 -3.20
C PHE A 9 5.51 -15.80 -3.64
N TYR A 10 4.98 -15.71 -4.86
CA TYR A 10 4.51 -14.45 -5.47
C TYR A 10 3.05 -14.54 -5.88
N PHE A 11 2.23 -13.63 -5.37
CA PHE A 11 0.81 -13.53 -5.68
C PHE A 11 0.56 -12.27 -6.51
N PHE A 12 -0.32 -12.36 -7.50
CA PHE A 12 -0.59 -11.28 -8.47
C PHE A 12 -2.10 -11.10 -8.68
N ASP A 13 -2.59 -9.87 -8.70
CA ASP A 13 -3.77 -9.56 -9.52
C ASP A 13 -3.36 -9.50 -11.00
N ILE A 14 -4.29 -9.81 -11.89
CA ILE A 14 -4.09 -9.82 -13.34
C ILE A 14 -4.33 -8.43 -13.93
N ASP A 15 -5.50 -7.88 -13.65
CA ASP A 15 -6.02 -6.66 -14.28
C ASP A 15 -5.28 -5.43 -13.75
N ASP A 16 -4.78 -4.61 -14.67
CA ASP A 16 -4.02 -3.36 -14.47
C ASP A 16 -2.67 -3.52 -13.73
N ASN A 17 -2.55 -4.46 -12.78
CA ASN A 17 -1.32 -4.81 -12.07
C ASN A 17 -0.31 -5.63 -12.91
N LEU A 18 -0.77 -6.65 -13.65
CA LEU A 18 0.10 -7.57 -14.39
C LEU A 18 -0.05 -7.39 -15.90
N LEU A 19 -1.29 -7.20 -16.38
CA LEU A 19 -1.64 -7.10 -17.79
C LEU A 19 -2.67 -5.98 -17.99
N PHE A 20 -2.36 -5.01 -18.85
CA PHE A 20 -3.36 -4.11 -19.42
C PHE A 20 -4.03 -4.81 -20.60
N LEU A 21 -5.25 -5.30 -20.40
CA LEU A 21 -6.02 -6.05 -21.40
C LEU A 21 -7.19 -5.20 -21.93
N PRO A 22 -7.52 -5.26 -23.23
CA PRO A 22 -8.63 -4.53 -23.85
C PRO A 22 -10.03 -5.09 -23.48
N THR A 23 -10.15 -5.81 -22.35
CA THR A 23 -11.40 -6.44 -21.90
C THR A 23 -12.42 -5.37 -21.52
N SER A 24 -13.60 -5.46 -22.12
CA SER A 24 -14.63 -4.41 -22.04
C SER A 24 -15.55 -4.56 -20.81
N ILE A 25 -15.82 -3.45 -20.14
CA ILE A 25 -16.84 -3.32 -19.09
C ILE A 25 -18.01 -2.52 -19.65
N TYR A 26 -19.24 -2.96 -19.37
CA TYR A 26 -20.46 -2.39 -19.95
C TYR A 26 -21.31 -1.70 -18.87
N LEU A 27 -21.61 -0.42 -19.07
CA LEU A 27 -22.50 0.37 -18.22
C LEU A 27 -23.85 0.55 -18.91
N TRP A 28 -24.94 0.42 -18.17
CA TRP A 28 -26.29 0.60 -18.69
C TRP A 28 -26.84 1.99 -18.35
N ASN A 29 -27.48 2.65 -19.32
CA ASN A 29 -28.33 3.81 -19.08
C ASN A 29 -29.80 3.43 -19.33
N ALA A 30 -30.60 3.47 -18.26
CA ALA A 30 -32.01 3.08 -18.29
C ALA A 30 -32.93 4.12 -18.96
N GLU A 31 -32.53 5.39 -19.00
CA GLU A 31 -33.29 6.50 -19.57
C GLU A 31 -33.22 6.46 -21.10
N THR A 32 -32.01 6.30 -21.65
CA THR A 32 -31.75 6.23 -23.09
C THR A 32 -31.84 4.81 -23.66
N LYS A 33 -31.81 3.78 -22.80
CA LYS A 33 -31.71 2.35 -23.16
C LYS A 33 -30.47 2.02 -23.98
N THR A 34 -29.33 2.62 -23.62
CA THR A 34 -28.05 2.45 -24.30
C THR A 34 -26.99 1.91 -23.35
N GLU A 35 -26.08 1.09 -23.88
CA GLU A 35 -24.85 0.72 -23.18
C GLU A 35 -23.71 1.71 -23.49
N LYS A 36 -22.79 1.88 -22.53
CA LYS A 36 -21.48 2.51 -22.74
C LYS A 36 -20.39 1.50 -22.39
N VAL A 37 -19.39 1.37 -23.26
CA VAL A 37 -18.19 0.56 -23.02
C VAL A 37 -17.12 1.41 -22.35
N VAL A 38 -16.47 0.86 -21.33
CA VAL A 38 -15.33 1.46 -20.60
C VAL A 38 -14.28 0.38 -20.32
N GLY A 39 -13.02 0.78 -20.15
CA GLY A 39 -11.94 -0.14 -19.72
C GLY A 39 -11.92 -0.39 -18.21
N SER A 40 -11.09 -1.31 -17.73
CA SER A 40 -10.87 -1.60 -16.31
C SER A 40 -10.45 -0.36 -15.51
N GLY A 41 -9.39 0.33 -15.94
CA GLY A 41 -8.92 1.57 -15.30
C GLY A 41 -9.92 2.73 -15.36
N GLU A 42 -10.67 2.90 -16.46
CA GLU A 42 -11.75 3.90 -16.52
C GLU A 42 -12.86 3.55 -15.53
N PHE A 43 -13.31 2.29 -15.49
CA PHE A 43 -14.30 1.81 -14.53
C PHE A 43 -13.84 2.03 -13.08
N ALA A 44 -12.59 1.74 -12.76
CA ALA A 44 -12.01 1.92 -11.43
C ALA A 44 -12.12 3.39 -10.95
N ALA A 45 -11.91 4.35 -11.85
CA ALA A 45 -12.02 5.78 -11.57
C ALA A 45 -13.48 6.27 -11.40
N ILE A 46 -14.45 5.68 -12.12
CA ILE A 46 -15.84 6.17 -12.20
C ILE A 46 -16.85 5.40 -11.36
N GLN A 47 -16.54 4.17 -10.92
CA GLN A 47 -17.48 3.26 -10.23
C GLN A 47 -18.18 3.92 -9.02
N ASN A 48 -17.46 4.77 -8.29
CA ASN A 48 -17.98 5.48 -7.11
C ASN A 48 -18.92 6.66 -7.45
N SER A 49 -18.99 7.06 -8.73
CA SER A 49 -19.84 8.14 -9.25
C SER A 49 -21.08 7.63 -9.98
N LEU A 50 -21.15 6.34 -10.31
CA LEU A 50 -22.33 5.72 -10.94
C LEU A 50 -23.58 5.93 -10.07
N GLY A 51 -24.69 6.35 -10.68
CA GLY A 51 -25.94 6.64 -9.96
C GLY A 51 -25.93 7.88 -9.06
N ARG A 52 -24.81 8.61 -8.93
CA ARG A 52 -24.70 9.83 -8.10
C ARG A 52 -24.82 11.11 -8.94
N PRO A 53 -25.29 12.23 -8.38
CA PRO A 53 -25.38 13.50 -9.09
C PRO A 53 -24.06 13.89 -9.77
N GLY A 54 -24.10 14.08 -11.10
CA GLY A 54 -22.92 14.36 -11.92
C GLY A 54 -22.95 13.65 -13.28
N PRO A 55 -21.84 13.65 -14.02
CA PRO A 55 -21.76 13.08 -15.39
C PRO A 55 -22.12 11.60 -15.50
N TRP A 56 -22.05 10.87 -14.39
CA TRP A 56 -22.26 9.43 -14.32
C TRP A 56 -23.60 9.02 -13.67
N GLN A 57 -24.49 9.99 -13.41
CA GLN A 57 -25.77 9.78 -12.71
C GLN A 57 -26.68 8.76 -13.41
N SER A 58 -26.85 8.87 -14.73
CA SER A 58 -27.74 7.98 -15.51
C SER A 58 -27.12 6.61 -15.84
N TRP A 59 -25.91 6.31 -15.34
CA TRP A 59 -25.18 5.07 -15.66
C TRP A 59 -25.12 4.15 -14.44
N SER A 60 -25.37 2.85 -14.67
CA SER A 60 -25.38 1.83 -13.62
C SER A 60 -24.74 0.52 -14.08
N ILE A 61 -24.40 -0.32 -13.09
CA ILE A 61 -24.06 -1.73 -13.31
C ILE A 61 -25.31 -2.58 -13.50
N PHE A 62 -25.19 -3.67 -14.25
CA PHE A 62 -26.25 -4.65 -14.52
C PHE A 62 -25.64 -6.03 -14.75
N ASP A 63 -26.47 -7.07 -14.92
CA ASP A 63 -26.03 -8.47 -15.03
C ASP A 63 -24.99 -8.71 -16.16
N GLY A 64 -25.06 -7.93 -17.24
CA GLY A 64 -24.13 -8.00 -18.37
C GLY A 64 -22.85 -7.17 -18.23
N THR A 65 -22.68 -6.38 -17.17
CA THR A 65 -21.56 -5.42 -17.02
C THR A 65 -20.18 -6.07 -17.17
N PHE A 66 -20.01 -7.28 -16.67
CA PHE A 66 -18.74 -8.01 -16.63
C PHE A 66 -18.74 -9.29 -17.48
N ARG A 67 -19.54 -9.33 -18.56
CA ARG A 67 -19.67 -10.52 -19.43
C ARG A 67 -18.34 -10.96 -20.05
N ASP A 68 -17.52 -10.01 -20.48
CA ASP A 68 -16.19 -10.25 -21.06
C ASP A 68 -15.14 -10.66 -20.01
N PHE A 69 -15.46 -10.59 -18.71
CA PHE A 69 -14.60 -11.03 -17.62
C PHE A 69 -14.86 -12.51 -17.23
N ARG A 70 -15.60 -13.26 -18.05
CA ARG A 70 -16.02 -14.65 -17.82
C ARG A 70 -15.81 -15.49 -19.08
N ASP A 71 -15.73 -16.81 -18.92
CA ASP A 71 -15.77 -17.73 -20.05
C ASP A 71 -17.19 -17.82 -20.64
N ASP A 72 -17.27 -17.99 -21.97
CA ASP A 72 -18.46 -18.44 -22.67
C ASP A 72 -18.48 -19.99 -22.71
N PRO A 73 -19.49 -20.66 -22.12
CA PRO A 73 -19.59 -22.13 -22.15
C PRO A 73 -19.69 -22.74 -23.55
N ALA A 74 -20.02 -21.98 -24.58
CA ALA A 74 -20.08 -22.44 -25.97
C ALA A 74 -18.73 -22.40 -26.69
N LEU A 75 -17.70 -21.75 -26.11
CA LEU A 75 -16.38 -21.59 -26.73
C LEU A 75 -15.32 -22.53 -26.13
N PRO A 76 -14.39 -23.07 -26.95
CA PRO A 76 -13.21 -23.75 -26.42
C PRO A 76 -12.22 -22.74 -25.80
N VAL A 77 -11.34 -23.22 -24.92
CA VAL A 77 -10.42 -22.40 -24.11
C VAL A 77 -9.63 -21.39 -24.96
N GLU A 78 -9.10 -21.83 -26.11
CA GLU A 78 -8.30 -21.01 -27.02
C GLU A 78 -9.08 -19.91 -27.77
N GLN A 79 -10.41 -19.87 -27.63
CA GLN A 79 -11.30 -18.83 -28.18
C GLN A 79 -11.94 -17.95 -27.09
N GLN A 80 -11.72 -18.27 -25.80
CA GLN A 80 -12.26 -17.49 -24.68
C GLN A 80 -11.79 -16.04 -24.71
N THR A 81 -12.63 -15.13 -24.20
CA THR A 81 -12.38 -13.68 -24.21
C THR A 81 -11.02 -13.31 -23.63
N PHE A 82 -10.62 -13.88 -22.48
CA PHE A 82 -9.27 -13.66 -21.94
C PHE A 82 -8.14 -14.00 -22.91
N ILE A 83 -8.22 -15.12 -23.64
CA ILE A 83 -7.18 -15.54 -24.59
C ILE A 83 -7.17 -14.65 -25.83
N ARG A 84 -8.35 -14.26 -26.33
CA ARG A 84 -8.50 -13.32 -27.46
C ARG A 84 -7.92 -11.94 -27.11
N ASP A 85 -8.30 -11.40 -25.96
CA ASP A 85 -7.88 -10.07 -25.51
C ASP A 85 -6.38 -10.06 -25.18
N LEU A 86 -5.83 -11.15 -24.61
CA LEU A 86 -4.40 -11.33 -24.43
C LEU A 86 -3.65 -11.35 -25.77
N ARG A 87 -4.12 -12.10 -26.77
CA ARG A 87 -3.51 -12.03 -28.13
C ARG A 87 -3.56 -10.63 -28.70
N ALA A 88 -4.70 -9.94 -28.61
CA ALA A 88 -4.86 -8.57 -29.09
C ALA A 88 -3.92 -7.57 -28.40
N ALA A 89 -3.67 -7.74 -27.10
CA ALA A 89 -2.72 -6.93 -26.34
C ALA A 89 -1.26 -7.21 -26.76
N LEU A 90 -0.90 -8.49 -26.96
CA LEU A 90 0.45 -8.91 -27.38
C LEU A 90 0.78 -8.58 -28.84
N ASP A 91 -0.23 -8.54 -29.71
CA ASP A 91 -0.11 -8.21 -31.14
C ASP A 91 -0.29 -6.70 -31.42
N GLY A 92 -0.68 -5.92 -30.39
CA GLY A 92 -0.91 -4.48 -30.46
C GLY A 92 0.35 -3.63 -30.27
N VAL A 93 0.21 -2.31 -30.48
CA VAL A 93 1.27 -1.31 -30.27
C VAL A 93 1.20 -0.62 -28.90
N ALA A 94 0.10 -0.82 -28.16
CA ALA A 94 -0.07 -0.25 -26.82
C ALA A 94 0.73 -1.04 -25.78
N PRO A 95 1.25 -0.39 -24.72
CA PRO A 95 1.89 -1.10 -23.62
C PRO A 95 0.88 -1.98 -22.90
N TRP A 96 1.11 -3.30 -22.90
CA TRP A 96 0.26 -4.30 -22.25
C TRP A 96 0.82 -4.79 -20.90
N GLN A 97 2.07 -4.48 -20.59
CA GLN A 97 2.75 -4.93 -19.37
C GLN A 97 2.35 -4.04 -18.19
N GLY A 98 1.63 -4.61 -17.22
CA GLY A 98 1.38 -3.97 -15.93
C GLY A 98 2.67 -3.85 -15.09
N PRO A 99 2.69 -3.00 -14.05
CA PRO A 99 3.91 -2.71 -13.29
C PRO A 99 4.49 -3.93 -12.55
N SER A 100 3.69 -4.96 -12.25
CA SER A 100 4.15 -6.22 -11.66
C SER A 100 4.67 -7.24 -12.70
N TRP A 101 4.66 -6.94 -13.99
CA TRP A 101 5.18 -7.85 -15.03
C TRP A 101 6.63 -8.33 -14.78
N PRO A 102 7.60 -7.48 -14.37
CA PRO A 102 8.98 -7.92 -14.09
C PRO A 102 9.07 -8.94 -12.95
N LEU A 103 8.14 -8.93 -11.99
CA LEU A 103 8.09 -9.91 -10.91
C LEU A 103 7.63 -11.28 -11.41
N LEU A 104 6.69 -11.36 -12.36
CA LEU A 104 6.29 -12.63 -12.97
C LEU A 104 7.44 -13.22 -13.80
N VAL A 105 8.13 -12.37 -14.57
CA VAL A 105 9.35 -12.75 -15.30
C VAL A 105 10.43 -13.26 -14.33
N HIS A 106 10.62 -12.61 -13.18
CA HIS A 106 11.54 -13.09 -12.14
C HIS A 106 11.10 -14.45 -11.57
N ALA A 107 9.81 -14.62 -11.29
CA ALA A 107 9.26 -15.87 -10.74
C ALA A 107 9.46 -17.04 -11.72
N ALA A 108 9.22 -16.84 -13.02
CA ALA A 108 9.51 -17.81 -14.07
C ALA A 108 11.01 -18.17 -14.10
N ASN A 109 11.90 -17.16 -14.20
CA ASN A 109 13.35 -17.35 -14.28
C ASN A 109 13.96 -18.02 -13.03
N LYS A 110 13.33 -17.88 -11.86
CA LYS A 110 13.81 -18.46 -10.59
C LYS A 110 12.96 -19.64 -10.11
N ASN A 111 12.08 -20.17 -10.97
CA ASN A 111 11.16 -21.28 -10.67
C ASN A 111 10.42 -21.11 -9.32
N ARG A 112 9.96 -19.88 -9.04
CA ARG A 112 9.25 -19.52 -7.80
C ARG A 112 7.77 -19.77 -7.99
N ALA A 113 7.14 -20.44 -7.02
CA ALA A 113 5.74 -20.77 -7.13
C ALA A 113 4.85 -19.53 -6.95
N ILE A 114 3.76 -19.45 -7.72
CA ILE A 114 2.90 -18.27 -7.85
C ILE A 114 1.43 -18.57 -7.51
N ALA A 115 0.67 -17.52 -7.22
CA ALA A 115 -0.79 -17.58 -7.24
C ALA A 115 -1.38 -16.38 -8.01
N MET A 116 -2.46 -16.61 -8.77
CA MET A 116 -3.22 -15.52 -9.40
C MET A 116 -4.46 -15.25 -8.57
N VAL A 117 -4.72 -13.99 -8.21
CA VAL A 117 -5.83 -13.57 -7.33
C VAL A 117 -6.53 -12.36 -7.95
N THR A 118 -7.52 -12.62 -8.81
CA THR A 118 -8.16 -11.62 -9.67
C THR A 118 -9.68 -11.58 -9.52
N ALA A 119 -10.27 -10.41 -9.75
CA ALA A 119 -11.71 -10.22 -9.83
C ALA A 119 -12.38 -10.87 -11.05
N ARG A 120 -11.61 -11.38 -12.04
CA ARG A 120 -12.13 -12.15 -13.19
C ARG A 120 -12.94 -13.37 -12.74
N GLY A 121 -13.83 -13.82 -13.62
CA GLY A 121 -14.70 -15.00 -13.45
C GLY A 121 -14.45 -16.14 -14.46
N HIS A 122 -13.44 -16.00 -15.33
CA HIS A 122 -12.92 -17.09 -16.16
C HIS A 122 -12.54 -18.32 -15.32
N ALA A 123 -12.56 -19.52 -15.90
CA ALA A 123 -12.10 -20.74 -15.25
C ALA A 123 -10.58 -20.71 -15.04
N PRO A 124 -10.06 -21.38 -13.99
CA PRO A 124 -8.62 -21.53 -13.77
C PRO A 124 -7.84 -22.00 -15.01
N ALA A 125 -8.39 -22.96 -15.77
CA ALA A 125 -7.78 -23.50 -16.98
C ALA A 125 -7.61 -22.45 -18.10
N THR A 126 -8.52 -21.48 -18.22
CA THR A 126 -8.41 -20.39 -19.20
C THR A 126 -7.25 -19.44 -18.84
N ILE A 127 -7.06 -19.15 -17.55
CA ILE A 127 -5.93 -18.34 -17.09
C ILE A 127 -4.60 -19.08 -17.28
N GLU A 128 -4.57 -20.39 -16.98
CA GLU A 128 -3.40 -21.25 -17.20
C GLU A 128 -3.01 -21.32 -18.69
N ALA A 129 -3.99 -21.44 -19.59
CA ALA A 129 -3.76 -21.37 -21.04
C ALA A 129 -3.18 -20.00 -21.49
N GLY A 130 -3.54 -18.91 -20.82
CA GLY A 130 -2.93 -17.59 -21.06
C GLY A 130 -1.46 -17.52 -20.61
N LEU A 131 -1.11 -18.14 -19.48
CA LEU A 131 0.29 -18.29 -19.06
C LEU A 131 1.09 -19.15 -20.05
N ALA A 132 0.49 -20.24 -20.55
CA ALA A 132 1.11 -21.05 -21.60
C ALA A 132 1.31 -20.27 -22.91
N LEU A 133 0.38 -19.38 -23.28
CA LEU A 133 0.52 -18.50 -24.44
C LEU A 133 1.69 -17.51 -24.27
N LEU A 134 1.88 -16.94 -23.08
CA LEU A 134 3.03 -16.06 -22.80
C LEU A 134 4.38 -16.79 -22.96
N VAL A 135 4.45 -18.06 -22.55
CA VAL A 135 5.62 -18.92 -22.79
C VAL A 135 5.81 -19.22 -24.28
N ALA A 136 4.72 -19.56 -24.99
CA ALA A 136 4.76 -19.83 -26.44
C ALA A 136 5.17 -18.61 -27.27
N ARG A 137 4.92 -17.39 -26.77
CA ARG A 137 5.40 -16.12 -27.35
C ARG A 137 6.82 -15.73 -26.91
N GLY A 138 7.50 -16.53 -26.09
CA GLY A 138 8.86 -16.28 -25.60
C GLY A 138 8.95 -15.18 -24.53
N LEU A 139 7.83 -14.76 -23.94
CA LEU A 139 7.75 -13.68 -22.95
C LEU A 139 8.03 -14.18 -21.52
N LEU A 140 7.85 -15.48 -21.28
CA LEU A 140 8.23 -16.18 -20.07
C LEU A 140 9.06 -17.42 -20.44
N VAL A 141 10.10 -17.74 -19.67
CA VAL A 141 10.95 -18.91 -19.93
C VAL A 141 10.26 -20.26 -19.66
N ALA A 142 9.26 -20.25 -18.77
CA ALA A 142 8.39 -21.36 -18.42
C ALA A 142 7.17 -20.83 -17.65
N VAL A 143 6.11 -21.62 -17.54
CA VAL A 143 5.02 -21.33 -16.60
C VAL A 143 5.55 -21.57 -15.18
N PRO A 144 5.53 -20.58 -14.27
CA PRO A 144 5.99 -20.79 -12.90
C PRO A 144 5.09 -21.79 -12.17
N PRO A 145 5.59 -22.55 -11.16
CA PRO A 145 4.77 -23.53 -10.46
C PRO A 145 3.52 -22.90 -9.82
N ILE A 146 2.33 -23.39 -10.14
CA ILE A 146 1.08 -22.76 -9.73
C ILE A 146 0.62 -23.33 -8.36
N LEU A 147 0.53 -22.47 -7.36
CA LEU A 147 -0.12 -22.77 -6.08
C LEU A 147 -1.64 -22.86 -6.27
N GLY A 148 -2.21 -21.84 -6.92
CA GLY A 148 -3.61 -21.80 -7.33
C GLY A 148 -3.93 -20.58 -8.19
N ILE A 149 -5.02 -20.68 -8.96
CA ILE A 149 -5.61 -19.57 -9.73
C ILE A 149 -6.98 -19.29 -9.12
N TYR A 150 -7.15 -18.10 -8.60
CA TYR A 150 -8.32 -17.66 -7.86
C TYR A 150 -9.01 -16.52 -8.61
N THR A 151 -9.80 -16.89 -9.61
CA THR A 151 -10.76 -16.01 -10.30
C THR A 151 -12.00 -15.85 -9.42
N VAL A 152 -12.00 -14.86 -8.53
CA VAL A 152 -12.94 -14.82 -7.38
C VAL A 152 -14.41 -14.50 -7.73
N SER A 153 -14.68 -14.19 -9.00
CA SER A 153 -16.04 -14.07 -9.55
C SER A 153 -16.54 -15.35 -10.24
N ASN A 154 -15.71 -16.39 -10.31
CA ASN A 154 -16.06 -17.71 -10.81
C ASN A 154 -16.79 -18.53 -9.71
N PRO A 155 -17.95 -19.16 -9.99
CA PRO A 155 -18.72 -19.90 -8.98
C PRO A 155 -17.95 -21.05 -8.31
N ASP A 156 -17.17 -21.82 -9.06
CA ASP A 156 -16.45 -22.98 -8.54
C ASP A 156 -15.27 -22.55 -7.64
N VAL A 157 -14.59 -21.45 -8.01
CA VAL A 157 -13.55 -20.83 -7.17
C VAL A 157 -14.15 -20.25 -5.88
N ARG A 158 -15.33 -19.64 -5.94
CA ARG A 158 -16.03 -19.18 -4.72
C ARG A 158 -16.35 -20.34 -3.79
N LYS A 159 -16.88 -21.44 -4.33
CA LYS A 159 -17.17 -22.67 -3.58
C LYS A 159 -15.91 -23.29 -2.96
N LEU A 160 -14.79 -23.34 -3.70
CA LEU A 160 -13.49 -23.77 -3.18
C LEU A 160 -13.05 -22.95 -1.95
N LEU A 161 -13.33 -21.65 -1.93
CA LEU A 161 -12.98 -20.74 -0.85
C LEU A 161 -14.06 -20.64 0.26
N GLY A 162 -15.08 -21.51 0.23
CA GLY A 162 -16.24 -21.47 1.14
C GLY A 162 -17.00 -20.14 1.10
N ALA A 163 -16.98 -19.47 -0.05
CA ALA A 163 -17.60 -18.16 -0.31
C ALA A 163 -18.99 -18.33 -0.96
N ASP A 164 -19.78 -19.26 -0.41
CA ASP A 164 -21.09 -19.66 -0.89
C ASP A 164 -22.16 -18.56 -0.68
N ASP A 165 -21.91 -17.62 0.24
CA ASP A 165 -22.75 -16.43 0.44
C ASP A 165 -22.67 -15.48 -0.77
N PRO A 166 -23.80 -15.24 -1.49
CA PRO A 166 -23.84 -14.29 -2.60
C PRO A 166 -23.53 -12.85 -2.18
N ALA A 167 -23.78 -12.47 -0.92
CA ALA A 167 -23.46 -11.15 -0.39
C ALA A 167 -21.95 -10.94 -0.12
N MET A 168 -21.14 -12.01 -0.19
CA MET A 168 -19.70 -11.91 0.05
C MET A 168 -19.00 -11.16 -1.07
N THR A 169 -18.45 -9.98 -0.73
CA THR A 169 -17.80 -9.06 -1.65
C THR A 169 -16.54 -9.63 -2.28
N VAL A 170 -16.21 -9.20 -3.51
CA VAL A 170 -14.97 -9.57 -4.23
C VAL A 170 -13.71 -9.39 -3.36
N PRO A 171 -13.51 -8.26 -2.63
CA PRO A 171 -12.41 -8.13 -1.67
C PRO A 171 -12.38 -9.22 -0.60
N SER A 172 -13.53 -9.56 0.00
CA SER A 172 -13.61 -10.62 1.01
C SER A 172 -13.18 -11.99 0.46
N VAL A 173 -13.53 -12.30 -0.78
CA VAL A 173 -13.12 -13.55 -1.44
C VAL A 173 -11.64 -13.52 -1.84
N LYS A 174 -11.11 -12.40 -2.36
CA LYS A 174 -9.66 -12.20 -2.59
C LYS A 174 -8.85 -12.42 -1.31
N LYS A 175 -9.30 -11.91 -0.16
CA LYS A 175 -8.64 -12.13 1.15
C LYS A 175 -8.60 -13.62 1.53
N ARG A 176 -9.67 -14.37 1.27
CA ARG A 176 -9.69 -15.84 1.47
C ARG A 176 -8.76 -16.56 0.50
N ALA A 177 -8.70 -16.16 -0.77
CA ALA A 177 -7.80 -16.71 -1.78
C ALA A 177 -6.33 -16.60 -1.36
N ILE A 178 -5.90 -15.43 -0.85
CA ILE A 178 -4.54 -15.22 -0.32
C ILE A 178 -4.24 -16.18 0.84
N ARG A 179 -5.13 -16.28 1.84
CA ARG A 179 -4.96 -17.21 2.98
C ARG A 179 -4.89 -18.68 2.53
N HIS A 180 -5.74 -19.07 1.57
CA HIS A 180 -5.73 -20.42 0.99
C HIS A 180 -4.44 -20.72 0.21
N ALA A 181 -3.92 -19.75 -0.56
CA ALA A 181 -2.65 -19.88 -1.27
C ALA A 181 -1.45 -20.06 -0.33
N VAL A 182 -1.44 -19.34 0.81
CA VAL A 182 -0.43 -19.53 1.87
C VAL A 182 -0.54 -20.94 2.47
N GLY A 183 -1.75 -21.40 2.81
CA GLY A 183 -1.97 -22.75 3.34
C GLY A 183 -1.44 -23.85 2.39
N LEU A 184 -1.82 -23.81 1.11
CA LEU A 184 -1.33 -24.74 0.09
C LEU A 184 0.19 -24.70 -0.09
N ALA A 185 0.82 -23.53 0.04
CA ALA A 185 2.26 -23.43 -0.04
C ALA A 185 2.95 -24.11 1.14
N LEU A 186 2.46 -23.93 2.36
CA LEU A 186 3.01 -24.58 3.55
C LEU A 186 2.80 -26.10 3.52
N GLU A 187 1.64 -26.57 3.03
CA GLU A 187 1.37 -28.00 2.80
C GLU A 187 2.33 -28.62 1.78
N ARG A 188 2.54 -27.97 0.63
CA ARG A 188 3.35 -28.50 -0.47
C ARG A 188 4.87 -28.37 -0.27
N TYR A 189 5.33 -27.34 0.46
CA TYR A 189 6.75 -26.98 0.55
C TYR A 189 7.35 -27.09 1.96
N GLY A 190 6.53 -27.37 2.98
CA GLY A 190 6.96 -27.63 4.35
C GLY A 190 6.62 -26.47 5.31
N PRO A 191 5.88 -26.72 6.40
CA PRO A 191 5.47 -25.66 7.31
C PRO A 191 6.61 -25.14 8.18
N ASP A 192 7.72 -25.87 8.34
CA ASP A 192 8.80 -25.52 9.28
C ASP A 192 9.90 -24.63 8.68
N LEU A 193 9.88 -24.38 7.36
CA LEU A 193 10.86 -23.55 6.69
C LEU A 193 10.48 -22.05 6.76
N PRO A 194 11.45 -21.12 6.85
CA PRO A 194 11.17 -19.68 7.00
C PRO A 194 10.79 -19.03 5.64
N HIS A 195 9.67 -19.48 5.08
CA HIS A 195 9.14 -19.03 3.79
C HIS A 195 8.76 -17.54 3.78
N ARG A 196 8.80 -16.98 2.58
CA ARG A 196 8.43 -15.60 2.26
C ARG A 196 7.25 -15.60 1.29
N PHE A 197 6.28 -14.73 1.53
CA PHE A 197 5.10 -14.55 0.68
C PHE A 197 5.00 -13.08 0.28
N GLY A 198 4.77 -12.77 -0.99
CA GLY A 198 4.56 -11.40 -1.47
C GLY A 198 3.34 -11.32 -2.37
N MET A 199 2.41 -10.39 -2.11
CA MET A 199 1.38 -9.99 -3.06
C MET A 199 1.78 -8.65 -3.69
N SER A 200 1.64 -8.52 -5.00
CA SER A 200 1.87 -7.27 -5.73
C SER A 200 0.59 -6.76 -6.34
N ASP A 201 0.32 -5.47 -6.17
CA ASP A 201 -0.86 -4.77 -6.68
C ASP A 201 -0.52 -3.29 -6.97
N ASP A 202 -1.30 -2.61 -7.80
CA ASP A 202 -1.14 -1.20 -8.17
C ASP A 202 -2.28 -0.32 -7.65
N ASP A 203 -3.49 -0.87 -7.49
CA ASP A 203 -4.63 -0.15 -6.88
C ASP A 203 -4.47 -0.02 -5.34
N PRO A 204 -4.58 1.20 -4.78
CA PRO A 204 -4.46 1.41 -3.33
C PRO A 204 -5.44 0.60 -2.46
N ASN A 205 -6.65 0.30 -2.95
CA ASN A 205 -7.64 -0.47 -2.19
C ASN A 205 -7.28 -1.95 -2.15
N ASN A 206 -6.82 -2.51 -3.27
CA ASN A 206 -6.26 -3.85 -3.34
C ASN A 206 -4.97 -3.98 -2.50
N VAL A 207 -4.09 -2.97 -2.49
CA VAL A 207 -2.91 -2.93 -1.60
C VAL A 207 -3.34 -2.99 -0.12
N VAL A 208 -4.32 -2.19 0.30
CA VAL A 208 -4.87 -2.23 1.67
C VAL A 208 -5.51 -3.59 1.98
N LEU A 209 -6.20 -4.20 1.02
CA LEU A 209 -6.75 -5.54 1.13
C LEU A 209 -5.66 -6.61 1.29
N ALA A 210 -4.59 -6.52 0.50
CA ALA A 210 -3.43 -7.41 0.59
C ALA A 210 -2.74 -7.27 1.96
N ILE A 211 -2.58 -6.05 2.49
CA ILE A 211 -2.05 -5.81 3.85
C ILE A 211 -2.96 -6.49 4.89
N SER A 212 -4.28 -6.39 4.75
CA SER A 212 -5.25 -7.05 5.63
C SER A 212 -5.16 -8.58 5.55
N ALA A 213 -5.02 -9.16 4.34
CA ALA A 213 -4.87 -10.60 4.15
C ALA A 213 -3.54 -11.13 4.69
N MET A 214 -2.44 -10.43 4.43
CA MET A 214 -1.10 -10.78 4.90
C MET A 214 -0.95 -10.60 6.42
N ARG A 215 -1.69 -9.67 7.04
CA ARG A 215 -1.77 -9.53 8.50
C ARG A 215 -2.42 -10.74 9.16
N ASP A 216 -3.57 -11.21 8.65
CA ASP A 216 -4.18 -12.45 9.13
C ASP A 216 -3.18 -13.62 9.00
N CYS A 217 -2.50 -13.75 7.85
CA CYS A 217 -1.50 -14.79 7.64
C CYS A 217 -0.31 -14.67 8.62
N LYS A 218 0.10 -13.45 9.00
CA LYS A 218 1.16 -13.22 9.98
C LYS A 218 0.73 -13.54 11.43
N GLN A 219 -0.57 -13.48 11.72
CA GLN A 219 -1.13 -13.95 13.00
C GLN A 219 -1.15 -15.48 13.06
N ASP A 220 -1.59 -16.13 11.98
CA ASP A 220 -1.63 -17.59 11.87
C ASP A 220 -0.21 -18.21 11.81
N TYR A 221 0.73 -17.53 11.14
CA TYR A 221 2.09 -18.02 10.83
C TYR A 221 3.17 -16.98 11.22
N PRO A 222 3.44 -16.76 12.52
CA PRO A 222 4.27 -15.66 13.00
C PRO A 222 5.76 -15.77 12.63
N ASP A 223 6.26 -16.96 12.29
CA ASP A 223 7.64 -17.20 11.87
C ASP A 223 7.88 -16.97 10.37
N LYS A 224 6.81 -16.94 9.56
CA LYS A 224 6.85 -16.64 8.13
C LYS A 224 6.92 -15.14 7.87
N ARG A 225 7.49 -14.75 6.72
CA ARG A 225 7.59 -13.33 6.33
C ARG A 225 6.58 -13.03 5.24
N PHE A 226 5.76 -12.00 5.44
CA PHE A 226 4.74 -11.58 4.49
C PHE A 226 5.04 -10.17 4.02
N PHE A 227 4.90 -9.96 2.72
CA PHE A 227 5.18 -8.70 2.05
C PHE A 227 3.97 -8.27 1.20
N VAL A 228 3.78 -6.96 1.13
CA VAL A 228 2.89 -6.35 0.13
C VAL A 228 3.72 -5.38 -0.70
N ILE A 229 3.60 -5.51 -2.01
CA ILE A 229 4.29 -4.68 -2.98
C ILE A 229 3.25 -3.73 -3.57
N ASN A 230 3.45 -2.42 -3.37
CA ASN A 230 2.71 -1.40 -4.12
C ASN A 230 3.53 -1.11 -5.37
N SER A 231 2.89 -1.21 -6.53
CA SER A 231 3.52 -1.09 -7.84
C SER A 231 2.98 0.09 -8.66
N ASN A 232 2.26 1.01 -8.02
CA ASN A 232 1.79 2.26 -8.62
C ASN A 232 2.96 3.09 -9.21
N HIS A 233 2.70 3.77 -10.33
CA HIS A 233 3.68 4.17 -11.35
C HIS A 233 4.83 5.09 -10.92
N ASP A 234 4.71 5.79 -9.80
CA ASP A 234 5.77 6.67 -9.26
C ASP A 234 6.60 6.03 -8.14
N GLU A 235 6.12 4.95 -7.50
CA GLU A 235 6.62 4.49 -6.20
C GLU A 235 6.59 2.95 -6.02
N TYR A 236 7.72 2.26 -6.27
CA TYR A 236 7.83 0.80 -6.11
C TYR A 236 8.12 0.40 -4.66
N VAL A 237 7.06 0.15 -3.88
CA VAL A 237 7.15 -0.13 -2.44
C VAL A 237 7.22 -1.61 -2.16
N LYS A 238 8.04 -2.02 -1.19
CA LYS A 238 7.92 -3.33 -0.54
C LYS A 238 7.73 -3.18 0.98
N LEU A 239 6.51 -3.38 1.46
CA LEU A 239 6.17 -3.38 2.89
C LEU A 239 6.32 -4.79 3.45
N GLU A 240 6.88 -4.92 4.65
CA GLU A 240 6.88 -6.16 5.44
C GLU A 240 5.86 -6.09 6.58
N ILE A 241 5.13 -7.19 6.81
CA ILE A 241 4.12 -7.28 7.86
C ILE A 241 4.74 -7.89 9.14
N PHE A 242 4.86 -7.07 10.16
CA PHE A 242 5.32 -7.47 11.50
C PHE A 242 4.15 -7.80 12.45
N PRO A 243 4.34 -8.65 13.48
CA PRO A 243 3.33 -8.87 14.53
C PRO A 243 3.12 -7.60 15.36
N MET A 244 1.88 -7.32 15.78
CA MET A 244 1.58 -6.13 16.60
C MET A 244 2.28 -6.10 17.97
N ALA A 245 2.78 -7.24 18.45
CA ALA A 245 3.52 -7.37 19.71
C ALA A 245 5.05 -7.23 19.56
N HIS A 246 5.58 -7.04 18.34
CA HIS A 246 7.00 -6.77 18.15
C HIS A 246 7.31 -5.29 18.40
N PRO A 247 8.15 -4.92 19.38
CA PRO A 247 8.69 -3.57 19.44
C PRO A 247 9.59 -3.35 18.22
N VAL A 248 9.30 -2.31 17.45
CA VAL A 248 10.15 -1.85 16.32
C VAL A 248 11.50 -1.30 16.83
N THR A 249 11.64 -1.14 18.16
CA THR A 249 12.84 -0.69 18.87
C THR A 249 13.31 -1.72 19.90
N GLY A 250 13.83 -2.86 19.45
CA GLY A 250 14.48 -3.86 20.29
C GLY A 250 15.72 -4.44 19.60
N PRO A 251 16.92 -4.39 20.21
CA PRO A 251 18.14 -4.90 19.57
C PRO A 251 18.18 -6.43 19.61
N ALA A 252 17.93 -7.07 18.46
CA ALA A 252 18.33 -8.46 18.23
C ALA A 252 19.83 -8.50 17.90
N ALA A 253 20.56 -9.44 18.50
CA ALA A 253 22.02 -9.39 18.54
C ALA A 253 22.70 -9.61 17.17
N GLY A 254 23.62 -8.69 16.83
CA GLY A 254 24.90 -9.08 16.24
C GLY A 254 24.99 -9.40 14.75
N GLN A 255 24.00 -9.07 13.92
CA GLN A 255 24.15 -9.12 12.45
C GLN A 255 23.70 -7.82 11.78
N ALA A 256 24.60 -7.26 10.96
CA ALA A 256 24.32 -6.10 10.13
C ALA A 256 23.46 -6.52 8.92
N LEU A 257 22.15 -6.28 9.02
CA LEU A 257 21.26 -6.28 7.85
C LEU A 257 21.41 -4.94 7.12
N LEU A 258 21.50 -5.01 5.78
CA LEU A 258 21.59 -3.90 4.82
C LEU A 258 22.98 -3.28 4.61
N GLY A 259 23.79 -3.95 3.80
CA GLY A 259 24.59 -3.26 2.78
C GLY A 259 23.80 -3.23 1.48
N GLY A 260 23.41 -2.04 1.00
CA GLY A 260 22.64 -1.86 -0.24
C GLY A 260 21.38 -1.00 -0.06
N THR A 261 21.48 0.24 -0.53
CA THR A 261 20.39 1.19 -0.77
C THR A 261 20.40 1.59 -2.26
N PRO A 262 19.35 2.26 -2.78
CA PRO A 262 18.05 2.56 -2.18
C PRO A 262 16.97 1.71 -2.92
N GLU A 263 15.65 1.95 -2.95
CA GLU A 263 14.78 3.02 -2.45
C GLU A 263 13.61 2.44 -1.60
N THR A 264 12.72 3.30 -1.12
CA THR A 264 11.57 2.99 -0.26
C THR A 264 10.43 3.92 -0.59
N HIS A 265 9.20 3.41 -0.56
CA HIS A 265 8.04 4.29 -0.31
C HIS A 265 7.09 3.63 0.69
N ALA A 266 5.94 4.25 0.97
CA ALA A 266 5.14 3.97 2.16
C ALA A 266 3.68 3.67 1.82
N PRO A 267 2.89 3.00 2.68
CA PRO A 267 1.46 2.87 2.45
C PRO A 267 0.80 4.25 2.53
N LEU A 268 -0.02 4.59 1.53
CA LEU A 268 -0.97 5.69 1.69
C LEU A 268 -1.94 5.33 2.82
N ALA A 269 -2.03 6.19 3.83
CA ALA A 269 -2.91 5.99 4.96
C ALA A 269 -4.39 5.97 4.51
N PRO A 270 -5.27 5.23 5.20
CA PRO A 270 -6.72 5.26 4.95
C PRO A 270 -7.36 6.62 5.30
N SER A 271 -6.57 7.56 5.80
CA SER A 271 -6.91 8.96 5.97
C SER A 271 -6.00 9.82 5.09
N LEU A 272 -6.53 10.91 4.52
CA LEU A 272 -5.79 11.86 3.67
C LEU A 272 -4.79 12.75 4.47
N GLY A 273 -4.31 12.25 5.61
CA GLY A 273 -3.65 13.01 6.67
C GLY A 273 -4.23 12.69 8.05
N GLY A 274 -3.83 13.45 9.05
CA GLY A 274 -4.30 13.32 10.43
C GLY A 274 -3.78 14.47 11.28
N ASN A 275 -4.21 14.55 12.53
CA ASN A 275 -3.67 15.50 13.49
C ASN A 275 -2.91 14.83 14.63
N ALA A 276 -1.86 15.49 15.10
CA ALA A 276 -1.22 15.20 16.38
C ALA A 276 -1.74 16.22 17.41
N SER A 277 -2.49 15.76 18.41
CA SER A 277 -3.17 16.64 19.37
C SER A 277 -2.30 16.94 20.58
N ILE A 278 -2.02 18.22 20.82
CA ILE A 278 -1.31 18.74 22.00
C ILE A 278 -2.32 19.29 23.00
N TYR A 279 -2.13 18.95 24.28
CA TYR A 279 -2.92 19.48 25.39
C TYR A 279 -2.22 20.69 26.03
N VAL A 280 -2.96 21.78 26.20
CA VAL A 280 -2.47 23.07 26.74
C VAL A 280 -3.39 23.60 27.83
N THR A 281 -2.87 24.36 28.80
CA THR A 281 -3.71 25.00 29.84
C THR A 281 -4.41 26.27 29.35
N ASP A 282 -3.80 26.97 28.39
CA ASP A 282 -4.27 28.24 27.84
C ASP A 282 -4.20 28.26 26.30
N MET A 283 -5.35 28.44 25.64
CA MET A 283 -5.46 28.39 24.17
C MET A 283 -4.87 29.62 23.49
N ASP A 284 -5.01 30.81 24.07
CA ASP A 284 -4.51 32.05 23.45
C ASP A 284 -2.98 32.09 23.50
N ARG A 285 -2.39 31.71 24.63
CA ARG A 285 -0.95 31.55 24.80
C ARG A 285 -0.36 30.48 23.88
N ALA A 286 -1.06 29.36 23.70
CA ALA A 286 -0.63 28.31 22.79
C ALA A 286 -0.69 28.76 21.32
N VAL A 287 -1.82 29.31 20.86
CA VAL A 287 -1.97 29.78 19.48
C VAL A 287 -0.96 30.89 19.16
N ASP A 288 -0.70 31.84 20.07
CA ASP A 288 0.36 32.84 19.89
C ASP A 288 1.75 32.21 19.74
N PHE A 289 2.09 31.23 20.57
CA PHE A 289 3.36 30.51 20.48
C PHE A 289 3.54 29.78 19.14
N TYR A 290 2.58 28.93 18.75
CA TYR A 290 2.69 28.15 17.51
C TYR A 290 2.65 29.04 16.26
N THR A 291 1.86 30.12 16.27
CA THR A 291 1.72 30.98 15.08
C THR A 291 2.78 32.09 14.99
N ARG A 292 3.04 32.84 16.07
CA ARG A 292 3.94 34.01 16.02
C ARG A 292 5.39 33.68 16.35
N LYS A 293 5.64 32.78 17.30
CA LYS A 293 7.01 32.39 17.66
C LYS A 293 7.56 31.36 16.69
N LEU A 294 6.89 30.22 16.54
CA LEU A 294 7.30 29.15 15.62
C LEU A 294 6.99 29.46 14.15
N GLY A 295 6.00 30.33 13.86
CA GLY A 295 5.74 30.82 12.50
C GLY A 295 4.76 29.99 11.68
N PHE A 296 4.01 29.07 12.29
CA PHE A 296 3.09 28.19 11.57
C PHE A 296 1.74 28.87 11.25
N PRO A 297 1.12 28.61 10.07
CA PRO A 297 -0.23 29.07 9.77
C PRO A 297 -1.29 28.47 10.72
N LEU A 298 -2.22 29.30 11.18
CA LEU A 298 -3.46 28.86 11.82
C LEU A 298 -4.48 28.52 10.73
N LYS A 299 -5.02 27.30 10.73
CA LYS A 299 -6.03 26.84 9.77
C LYS A 299 -7.44 27.12 10.27
N VAL A 300 -7.73 26.67 11.49
CA VAL A 300 -9.06 26.71 12.13
C VAL A 300 -8.87 27.00 13.61
N ARG A 301 -9.81 27.73 14.21
CA ARG A 301 -9.95 27.86 15.67
C ARG A 301 -11.42 27.88 16.05
N VAL A 302 -11.79 27.08 17.05
CA VAL A 302 -13.14 27.01 17.62
C VAL A 302 -13.06 27.34 19.11
N GLY A 303 -13.23 28.63 19.41
CA GLY A 303 -13.24 29.17 20.78
C GLY A 303 -11.95 28.88 21.56
N THR A 304 -12.09 28.22 22.71
CA THR A 304 -11.01 27.74 23.57
C THR A 304 -10.82 26.22 23.55
N GLU A 305 -11.58 25.52 22.70
CA GLU A 305 -11.72 24.05 22.74
C GLU A 305 -10.82 23.35 21.72
N TRP A 306 -10.61 24.01 20.57
CA TRP A 306 -9.88 23.46 19.43
C TRP A 306 -9.18 24.56 18.63
N ALA A 307 -7.95 24.28 18.18
CA ALA A 307 -7.29 25.00 17.10
C ALA A 307 -6.44 24.04 16.24
N GLU A 308 -6.27 24.36 14.97
CA GLU A 308 -5.47 23.59 14.01
C GLU A 308 -4.33 24.45 13.46
N ILE A 309 -3.11 23.95 13.64
CA ILE A 309 -1.88 24.55 13.13
C ILE A 309 -1.38 23.73 11.93
N ASP A 310 -1.06 24.40 10.82
CA ASP A 310 -0.44 23.74 9.67
C ASP A 310 1.08 23.61 9.89
N ALA A 311 1.57 22.38 10.04
CA ALA A 311 3.00 22.09 10.18
C ALA A 311 3.67 21.76 8.82
N GLY A 312 2.95 21.90 7.71
CA GLY A 312 3.44 21.65 6.36
C GLY A 312 3.30 20.19 5.89
N LYS A 313 3.36 19.99 4.57
CA LYS A 313 3.26 18.68 3.90
C LYS A 313 2.06 17.81 4.34
N GLY A 314 0.96 18.44 4.77
CA GLY A 314 -0.26 17.74 5.21
C GLY A 314 -0.31 17.37 6.70
N LEU A 315 0.74 17.66 7.49
CA LEU A 315 0.71 17.48 8.94
C LEU A 315 -0.07 18.62 9.61
N VAL A 316 -1.06 18.27 10.43
CA VAL A 316 -1.78 19.21 11.29
C VAL A 316 -1.42 18.96 12.75
N ILE A 317 -1.12 20.01 13.50
CA ILE A 317 -1.05 19.96 14.97
C ILE A 317 -2.38 20.47 15.51
N GLY A 318 -3.10 19.59 16.21
CA GLY A 318 -4.31 19.95 16.93
C GLY A 318 -3.95 20.51 18.30
N ILE A 319 -4.63 21.58 18.73
CA ILE A 319 -4.48 22.13 20.08
C ILE A 319 -5.80 21.95 20.81
N HIS A 320 -5.76 21.25 21.95
CA HIS A 320 -6.89 21.06 22.85
C HIS A 320 -6.59 21.64 24.23
N ARG A 321 -7.63 22.13 24.91
CA ARG A 321 -7.51 22.50 26.32
C ARG A 321 -7.44 21.25 27.19
N ALA A 322 -6.41 21.16 28.04
CA ALA A 322 -6.28 20.10 29.03
C ALA A 322 -7.43 20.16 30.05
N ARG A 323 -8.02 18.99 30.33
CA ARG A 323 -9.03 18.75 31.37
C ARG A 323 -8.72 17.43 32.07
N PRO A 324 -7.88 17.41 33.12
CA PRO A 324 -7.73 16.24 33.97
C PRO A 324 -8.93 16.12 34.92
N PRO A 325 -9.46 14.91 35.16
CA PRO A 325 -8.91 13.60 34.78
C PRO A 325 -9.32 13.08 33.39
N GLU A 326 -10.20 13.77 32.65
CA GLU A 326 -10.73 13.30 31.35
C GLU A 326 -9.65 13.21 30.25
N THR A 327 -8.56 13.95 30.40
CA THR A 327 -7.40 14.02 29.52
C THR A 327 -6.13 14.14 30.36
N VAL A 328 -4.96 13.88 29.75
CA VAL A 328 -3.67 14.09 30.41
C VAL A 328 -3.44 15.56 30.76
N ALA A 329 -2.65 15.82 31.81
CA ALA A 329 -2.19 17.17 32.08
C ALA A 329 -1.30 17.68 30.93
N ALA A 330 -1.36 18.98 30.63
CA ALA A 330 -0.47 19.61 29.67
C ALA A 330 1.01 19.40 30.08
N GLY A 331 1.90 19.17 29.11
CA GLY A 331 3.31 18.85 29.39
C GLY A 331 3.59 17.44 29.93
N THR A 332 2.60 16.53 29.94
CA THR A 332 2.82 15.13 30.38
C THR A 332 3.80 14.43 29.44
N ARG A 333 5.02 14.15 29.95
CA ARG A 333 6.09 13.50 29.18
C ARG A 333 5.63 12.16 28.60
N GLY A 334 5.78 12.01 27.28
CA GLY A 334 5.42 10.79 26.55
C GLY A 334 3.94 10.69 26.16
N ALA A 335 3.09 11.66 26.49
CA ALA A 335 1.72 11.72 25.97
C ALA A 335 1.69 11.95 24.45
N ILE A 336 2.61 12.79 23.95
CA ILE A 336 2.82 13.13 22.54
C ILE A 336 4.32 13.13 22.25
N ASN A 337 4.71 12.77 21.03
CA ASN A 337 6.04 13.01 20.48
C ASN A 337 5.88 13.53 19.04
N ILE A 338 6.40 14.72 18.72
CA ILE A 338 6.32 15.34 17.40
C ILE A 338 7.73 15.76 16.99
N GLU A 339 8.16 15.30 15.81
CA GLU A 339 9.40 15.70 15.16
C GLU A 339 9.10 16.39 13.83
N LEU A 340 9.64 17.59 13.65
CA LEU A 340 9.43 18.44 12.48
C LEU A 340 10.75 18.60 11.72
N ALA A 341 10.76 18.24 10.44
CA ALA A 341 11.90 18.44 9.57
C ALA A 341 12.11 19.94 9.27
N VAL A 342 13.32 20.45 9.52
CA VAL A 342 13.64 21.86 9.24
C VAL A 342 14.13 22.10 7.82
N THR A 343 13.84 23.28 7.27
CA THR A 343 14.18 23.68 5.88
C THR A 343 15.47 24.50 5.74
N ARG A 344 16.11 24.86 6.87
CA ARG A 344 17.41 25.56 6.94
C ARG A 344 18.31 24.84 7.96
N SER A 345 19.53 25.35 8.15
CA SER A 345 20.41 24.84 9.21
C SER A 345 19.74 24.95 10.57
N LEU A 346 19.99 23.97 11.44
CA LEU A 346 19.43 23.97 12.78
C LEU A 346 20.02 25.10 13.63
N ASP A 347 21.25 25.54 13.36
CA ASP A 347 21.90 26.64 14.08
C ASP A 347 21.21 27.99 13.80
N ASP A 348 20.89 28.28 12.53
CA ASP A 348 20.15 29.49 12.14
C ASP A 348 18.74 29.49 12.76
N ILE A 349 18.04 28.36 12.68
CA ILE A 349 16.67 28.23 13.20
C ILE A 349 16.64 28.32 14.72
N VAL A 350 17.58 27.67 15.42
CA VAL A 350 17.71 27.79 16.88
C VAL A 350 18.05 29.24 17.28
N GLY A 351 18.89 29.94 16.51
CA GLY A 351 19.17 31.36 16.70
C GLY A 351 17.91 32.23 16.56
N ASP A 352 17.22 32.12 15.42
CA ASP A 352 15.99 32.86 15.12
C ASP A 352 14.89 32.62 16.15
N LEU A 353 14.67 31.35 16.55
CA LEU A 353 13.63 31.00 17.52
C LEU A 353 13.99 31.44 18.94
N LYS A 354 15.27 31.36 19.36
CA LYS A 354 15.72 31.94 20.63
C LYS A 354 15.51 33.45 20.67
N ALA A 355 15.78 34.16 19.57
CA ALA A 355 15.52 35.60 19.45
C ALA A 355 14.03 35.96 19.56
N ARG A 356 13.12 35.05 19.18
CA ARG A 356 11.66 35.16 19.38
C ARG A 356 11.18 34.70 20.77
N GLY A 357 12.09 34.38 21.69
CA GLY A 357 11.77 33.92 23.04
C GLY A 357 11.13 32.52 23.06
N VAL A 358 11.67 31.60 22.25
CA VAL A 358 11.38 30.15 22.33
C VAL A 358 12.42 29.48 23.21
N THR A 359 11.96 28.64 24.14
CA THR A 359 12.82 27.88 25.05
C THR A 359 13.23 26.55 24.42
N PHE A 360 14.50 26.18 24.59
CA PHE A 360 15.05 24.90 24.16
C PHE A 360 15.49 24.07 25.36
N LYS A 361 15.27 22.76 25.28
CA LYS A 361 15.67 21.77 26.28
C LYS A 361 16.98 21.11 25.86
N GLY A 362 18.07 21.51 26.52
CA GLY A 362 19.41 21.00 26.25
C GLY A 362 20.08 21.64 25.02
N GLU A 363 21.15 21.01 24.56
CA GLU A 363 21.91 21.43 23.38
C GLU A 363 21.44 20.68 22.11
N ILE A 364 21.95 21.09 20.95
CA ILE A 364 21.70 20.37 19.69
C ILE A 364 22.39 18.99 19.78
N LEU A 365 21.60 17.93 19.68
CA LEU A 365 22.08 16.55 19.62
C LEU A 365 22.51 16.25 18.18
N ASN A 366 23.76 15.82 18.00
CA ASN A 366 24.32 15.54 16.68
C ASN A 366 24.46 14.01 16.51
N TYR A 367 23.67 13.44 15.61
CA TYR A 367 23.75 12.04 15.20
C TYR A 367 24.31 11.94 13.76
N PRO A 368 24.82 10.77 13.33
CA PRO A 368 25.49 10.65 12.03
C PRO A 368 24.68 11.06 10.79
N ALA A 369 23.34 11.00 10.86
CA ALA A 369 22.43 11.32 9.75
C ALA A 369 21.43 12.44 10.06
N VAL A 370 21.36 12.93 11.30
CA VAL A 370 20.38 13.93 11.73
C VAL A 370 20.88 14.74 12.92
N ARG A 371 20.56 16.03 12.97
CA ARG A 371 20.75 16.89 14.14
C ARG A 371 19.39 17.23 14.72
N ILE A 372 19.25 17.18 16.05
CA ILE A 372 17.96 17.36 16.74
C ILE A 372 18.08 18.46 17.80
N ALA A 373 17.14 19.40 17.81
CA ALA A 373 16.95 20.36 18.90
C ALA A 373 15.54 20.22 19.48
N THR A 374 15.42 20.20 20.82
CA THR A 374 14.13 20.08 21.49
C THR A 374 13.61 21.45 21.91
N VAL A 375 12.49 21.87 21.33
CA VAL A 375 11.70 23.04 21.73
C VAL A 375 10.76 22.68 22.87
N LEU A 376 10.56 23.62 23.81
CA LEU A 376 9.47 23.57 24.79
C LEU A 376 8.41 24.61 24.44
N ASP A 377 7.15 24.17 24.42
CA ASP A 377 6.00 25.08 24.37
C ASP A 377 5.71 25.71 25.77
N PRO A 378 4.75 26.65 25.88
CA PRO A 378 4.42 27.31 27.15
C PRO A 378 3.89 26.39 28.26
N ASP A 379 3.54 25.16 27.92
CA ASP A 379 3.05 24.11 28.82
C ASP A 379 4.09 22.99 29.04
N ASN A 380 5.30 23.14 28.48
CA ASN A 380 6.42 22.19 28.49
C ASN A 380 6.18 20.91 27.66
N ASN A 381 5.29 20.95 26.67
CA ASN A 381 5.27 19.91 25.63
C ASN A 381 6.57 19.98 24.81
N GLU A 382 7.18 18.82 24.55
CA GLU A 382 8.45 18.71 23.82
C GLU A 382 8.20 18.53 22.31
N ILE A 383 8.73 19.45 21.49
CA ILE A 383 8.70 19.37 20.02
C ILE A 383 10.14 19.25 19.52
N LEU A 384 10.43 18.24 18.70
CA LEU A 384 11.75 18.02 18.12
C LEU A 384 11.86 18.72 16.75
N LEU A 385 12.98 19.40 16.52
CA LEU A 385 13.34 19.99 15.24
C LEU A 385 14.52 19.19 14.65
N GLY A 386 14.27 18.46 13.57
CA GLY A 386 15.23 17.55 12.92
C GLY A 386 15.82 18.12 11.64
N GLN A 387 17.15 18.28 11.58
CA GLN A 387 17.90 18.60 10.36
C GLN A 387 18.55 17.31 9.84
N VAL A 388 18.04 16.77 8.72
CA VAL A 388 18.68 15.63 8.02
C VAL A 388 20.02 16.08 7.43
N LEU A 389 21.03 15.22 7.50
CA LEU A 389 22.35 15.45 6.95
C LEU A 389 22.60 14.51 5.76
N ASP A 390 22.89 15.07 4.59
CA ASP A 390 23.26 14.27 3.41
C ASP A 390 24.61 13.57 3.62
N ALA A 391 24.59 12.24 3.65
CA ALA A 391 25.81 11.43 3.65
C ALA A 391 26.50 11.54 2.28
N GLY A 392 27.56 12.35 2.21
CA GLY A 392 28.21 12.72 0.96
C GLY A 392 28.72 11.53 0.13
N LYS A 393 28.49 11.59 -1.19
CA LYS A 393 29.08 10.68 -2.17
C LYS A 393 30.61 10.78 -2.13
N THR A 394 31.29 9.75 -1.65
CA THR A 394 32.74 9.62 -1.79
C THR A 394 33.09 9.19 -3.21
N VAL A 395 33.78 10.08 -3.93
CA VAL A 395 34.34 9.81 -5.27
C VAL A 395 35.45 8.76 -5.12
N GLN A 396 35.35 7.64 -5.83
CA GLN A 396 36.48 6.70 -5.95
C GLN A 396 37.60 7.35 -6.78
N PRO A 397 38.87 7.30 -6.34
CA PRO A 397 39.98 7.75 -7.16
C PRO A 397 40.19 6.80 -8.34
N SER A 398 40.40 7.36 -9.52
CA SER A 398 40.76 6.60 -10.73
C SER A 398 42.09 5.87 -10.51
N ALA A 399 42.08 4.55 -10.72
CA ALA A 399 43.32 3.78 -10.82
C ALA A 399 44.01 4.09 -12.17
N SER A 400 45.30 4.42 -12.04
CA SER A 400 46.37 4.66 -13.02
C SER A 400 46.11 4.31 -14.49
#